data_AF-A0A9W4DQL8-F1
#
_entry.id   AF-A0A9W4DQL8-F1
#
_cell.length_a   1.000
_cell.length_b   1.000
_cell.length_c   1.000
_cell.angle_alpha   90.00
_cell.angle_beta   90.00
_cell.angle_gamma   90.00
#
_symmetry.space_group_name_H-M   'P 1'
#
loop_
_entity.id
_entity.type
_entity.pdbx_description
1 polymer ?
#
loop_
_entity_poly.entity_id
_entity_poly.type
_entity_poly.pdbx_seq_one_letter_code
_entity_poly.pdbx_strand_id
1 'polypeptide(L)' 'MEAEVARAVSGPSEARLEFSVGERPLAAVTAPVTGGRYTWTTVAHPFPMALDGVHDLRVTTHGGFRLAAFRCASAPAAAD' A
#
# COMPACT_ATOMS: atom_id res chain seq x y z
N MET A 1 -6.37 -4.10 -1.55
CA MET A 1 -5.19 -4.05 -0.67
C MET A 1 -5.37 -2.89 0.29
N GLU A 2 -4.88 -3.05 1.52
CA GLU A 2 -4.84 -2.01 2.54
C GLU A 2 -3.42 -1.84 3.05
N ALA A 3 -3.05 -0.62 3.44
CA ALA A 3 -1.79 -0.33 4.11
C ALA A 3 -1.99 0.67 5.25
N GLU A 4 -1.37 0.39 6.39
CA GLU A 4 -1.36 1.26 7.56
C GLU A 4 -0.10 2.14 7.55
N VAL A 5 -0.31 3.45 7.42
CA VAL A 5 0.76 4.42 7.18
C VAL A 5 0.66 5.62 8.11
N ALA A 6 1.81 6.26 8.37
CA ALA A 6 1.88 7.54 9.08
C ALA A 6 2.85 8.50 8.39
N ARG A 7 2.44 9.76 8.23
CA ARG A 7 3.22 10.82 7.58
C ARG A 7 3.03 12.14 8.32
N ALA A 8 4.14 12.72 8.76
CA ALA A 8 4.13 14.05 9.37
C ALA A 8 3.87 15.15 8.33
N VAL A 9 3.39 16.32 8.78
CA VAL A 9 3.16 17.50 7.93
C VAL A 9 4.47 18.00 7.31
N SER A 10 5.57 17.89 8.06
CA SER A 10 6.91 18.19 7.58
C SER A 10 7.64 16.92 7.13
N GLY A 11 8.25 16.97 5.95
CA GLY A 11 8.99 15.86 5.36
C GLY A 11 9.15 16.00 3.84
N PRO A 12 9.80 15.03 3.18
CA PRO A 12 9.87 14.98 1.72
C PRO A 12 8.48 15.10 1.07
N SER A 13 8.43 15.76 -0.09
CA SER A 13 7.20 15.89 -0.88
C SER A 13 6.72 14.53 -1.37
N GLU A 14 7.66 13.65 -1.74
CA GLU A 14 7.38 12.27 -2.10
C GLU A 14 7.06 11.43 -0.85
N ALA A 15 5.96 10.68 -0.93
CA ALA A 15 5.60 9.65 0.03
C ALA A 15 4.67 8.66 -0.70
N ARG A 16 5.26 7.63 -1.30
CA ARG A 16 4.55 6.66 -2.14
C ARG A 16 4.90 5.24 -1.74
N LEU A 17 3.89 4.39 -1.71
CA LEU A 17 4.00 2.95 -1.48
C LEU A 17 3.65 2.22 -2.78
N GLU A 18 4.54 1.36 -3.25
CA GLU A 18 4.35 0.56 -4.46
C GLU A 18 4.35 -0.93 -4.13
N PHE A 19 3.45 -1.66 -4.78
CA PHE A 19 3.37 -3.12 -4.74
C PHE A 19 3.66 -3.65 -6.14
N SER A 20 4.54 -4.64 -6.25
CA SER A 20 4.80 -5.36 -7.49
C SER A 20 4.92 -6.87 -7.24
N VAL A 21 4.67 -7.65 -8.30
CA VAL A 21 4.94 -9.09 -8.35
C VAL A 21 5.93 -9.34 -9.48
N GLY A 22 7.12 -9.81 -9.11
CA GLY A 22 8.28 -9.72 -10.00
C GLY A 22 8.46 -8.30 -10.52
N GLU A 23 8.51 -8.14 -11.84
CA GLU A 23 8.65 -6.85 -12.52
C GLU A 23 7.29 -6.20 -12.88
N ARG A 24 6.17 -6.78 -12.44
CA ARG A 24 4.82 -6.28 -12.74
C ARG A 24 4.30 -5.39 -11.60
N PRO A 25 4.10 -4.09 -11.81
CA PRO A 25 3.47 -3.23 -10.81
C PRO A 25 1.98 -3.59 -10.65
N LEU A 26 1.51 -3.60 -9.39
CA LEU A 26 0.14 -3.92 -9.01
C LEU A 26 -0.61 -2.69 -8.52
N ALA A 27 0.01 -1.88 -7.66
CA ALA A 27 -0.58 -0.66 -7.13
C ALA A 27 0.51 0.32 -6.71
N ALA A 28 0.19 1.60 -6.83
CA ALA A 28 0.96 2.70 -6.26
C ALA A 28 0.01 3.62 -5.49
N VAL A 29 0.31 3.87 -4.22
CA VAL A 29 -0.55 4.64 -3.33
C VAL A 29 0.27 5.75 -2.67
N THR A 30 -0.24 6.98 -2.75
CA THR A 30 0.35 8.10 -2.02
C THR A 30 -0.02 8.02 -0.54
N ALA A 31 0.96 8.10 0.35
CA ALA A 31 0.71 8.20 1.78
C ALA A 31 0.20 9.61 2.13
N PRO A 32 -1.03 9.75 2.65
CA PRO A 32 -1.58 11.05 3.02
C PRO A 32 -0.83 11.62 4.23
N VAL A 33 -0.83 12.94 4.37
CA VAL A 33 -0.38 13.57 5.62
C VAL A 33 -1.36 13.20 6.72
N THR A 34 -0.86 12.58 7.78
CA THR A 34 -1.68 12.12 8.92
C THR A 34 -1.56 13.03 10.14
N GLY A 35 -0.75 14.08 10.07
CA GLY A 35 -0.55 15.04 11.16
C GLY A 35 0.63 14.71 12.09
N GLY A 36 1.19 13.51 12.02
CA GLY A 36 2.27 13.10 12.91
C GLY A 36 2.96 11.81 12.49
N ARG A 37 4.18 11.61 12.99
CA ARG A 37 4.99 10.41 12.72
C ARG A 37 4.39 9.11 13.28
N TYR A 38 3.50 9.21 14.25
CA TYR A 38 2.81 8.07 14.89
C TYR A 38 1.29 8.26 14.88
N THR A 39 0.79 9.15 14.03
CA THR A 39 -0.63 9.28 13.76
C THR A 39 -0.92 8.41 12.55
N TRP A 40 -1.56 7.27 12.77
CA TRP A 40 -1.74 6.23 11.76
C TRP A 40 -3.08 6.38 11.04
N THR A 41 -3.11 6.00 9.78
CA THR A 41 -4.34 5.81 9.00
C THR A 41 -4.20 4.61 8.09
N THR A 42 -5.32 4.07 7.63
CA THR A 42 -5.35 3.01 6.61
C THR A 42 -5.69 3.62 5.26
N VAL A 43 -4.86 3.34 4.27
CA VAL A 43 -5.16 3.60 2.86
C VAL A 43 -5.58 2.29 2.20
N ALA A 44 -6.62 2.34 1.38
CA ALA A 44 -7.09 1.20 0.60
C ALA A 44 -6.96 1.49 -0.90
N HIS A 45 -6.47 0.50 -1.64
CA HIS A 45 -6.44 0.54 -3.10
C HIS A 45 -6.66 -0.87 -3.66
N PRO A 46 -7.62 -1.06 -4.59
CA PRO A 46 -7.79 -2.35 -5.25
C PRO A 46 -6.60 -2.63 -6.16
N PHE A 47 -6.24 -3.91 -6.30
CA PHE A 47 -5.39 -4.31 -7.41
C PHE A 47 -6.24 -4.34 -8.68
N PRO A 48 -5.70 -3.95 -9.84
CA PRO A 48 -6.46 -3.90 -11.09
C PRO A 48 -6.85 -5.30 -11.60
N MET A 49 -6.32 -6.36 -10.99
CA MET A 49 -6.65 -7.75 -11.30
C MET A 49 -6.48 -8.64 -10.08
N ALA A 50 -7.16 -9.78 -10.09
CA ALA A 50 -6.88 -10.88 -9.19
C ALA A 50 -5.51 -11.52 -9.54
N LEU A 51 -4.83 -12.03 -8.52
CA LEU A 51 -3.57 -12.75 -8.66
C LEU A 51 -3.80 -14.20 -8.24
N ASP A 52 -3.57 -15.13 -9.16
CA ASP A 52 -3.73 -16.56 -8.92
C ASP A 52 -2.38 -17.23 -8.67
N GLY A 53 -2.31 -18.13 -7.70
CA GLY A 53 -1.09 -18.88 -7.37
C GLY A 53 -0.15 -18.15 -6.40
N VAL A 54 1.10 -18.64 -6.33
CA VAL A 54 2.13 -18.13 -5.41
C VAL A 54 3.03 -17.13 -6.14
N HIS A 55 3.25 -15.97 -5.52
CA HIS A 55 4.00 -14.87 -6.09
C HIS A 55 4.95 -14.26 -5.08
N ASP A 56 6.13 -13.84 -5.54
CA ASP A 56 7.01 -12.98 -4.76
C ASP A 56 6.47 -11.56 -4.78
N LEU A 57 5.99 -11.10 -3.62
CA LEU A 57 5.51 -9.73 -3.43
C LEU A 57 6.67 -8.81 -3.05
N ARG A 58 6.87 -7.76 -3.83
CA ARG A 58 7.77 -6.66 -3.50
C ARG A 58 6.97 -5.45 -3.06
N VAL A 59 7.38 -4.85 -1.94
CA VAL A 59 6.82 -3.62 -1.40
C VAL A 59 7.93 -2.57 -1.36
N THR A 60 7.78 -1.49 -2.13
CA THR A 60 8.78 -0.42 -2.24
C THR A 60 8.21 0.87 -1.66
N THR A 61 8.96 1.50 -0.76
CA THR A 61 8.61 2.79 -0.17
C THR A 61 9.48 3.89 -0.75
N HIS A 62 8.86 4.94 -1.28
CA HIS A 62 9.53 6.12 -1.81
C HIS A 62 9.26 7.33 -0.93
N GLY A 63 10.31 8.09 -0.61
CA GLY A 63 10.22 9.30 0.20
C GLY A 63 9.98 9.06 1.70
N GLY A 64 9.31 10.01 2.36
CA GLY A 64 9.29 10.09 3.83
C GLY A 64 7.95 9.80 4.49
N PHE A 65 7.72 8.54 4.87
CA PHE A 65 6.58 8.10 5.68
C PHE A 65 6.95 6.83 6.47
N ARG A 66 6.04 6.33 7.30
CA ARG A 66 6.15 5.02 7.95
C ARG A 66 5.08 4.08 7.43
N LEU A 67 5.44 2.81 7.34
CA LEU A 67 4.55 1.68 7.07
C LEU A 67 4.57 0.77 8.31
N ALA A 68 3.40 0.47 8.87
CA ALA A 68 3.27 -0.47 9.98
C ALA A 68 2.86 -1.86 9.49
N ALA A 69 1.88 -1.92 8.59
CA ALA A 69 1.34 -3.17 8.06
C ALA A 69 0.73 -2.95 6.67
N PHE A 70 0.57 -4.05 5.92
CA PHE A 70 -0.27 -4.10 4.73
C PHE A 70 -1.05 -5.42 4.70
N ARG A 71 -2.18 -5.43 3.99
CA ARG A 71 -3.05 -6.59 3.83
C ARG A 71 -3.50 -6.74 2.38
N CYS A 72 -3.41 -7.95 1.87
CA CYS A 72 -4.03 -8.35 0.61
C CYS A 72 -5.27 -9.17 0.94
N ALA A 73 -6.43 -8.78 0.38
CA ALA A 73 -7.67 -9.51 0.55
C ALA A 73 -7.96 -10.32 -0.72
N SER A 74 -8.55 -11.50 -0.55
CA SER A 74 -9.16 -12.23 -1.66
C SER A 74 -10.42 -11.51 -2.12
N ALA A 75 -10.77 -11.65 -3.40
CA ALA A 75 -12.11 -11.29 -3.84
C ALA A 75 -13.13 -12.17 -3.07
N PRO A 76 -14.32 -11.65 -2.74
CA PRO A 76 -15.41 -12.50 -2.27
C PRO A 76 -15.68 -13.56 -3.35
N ALA A 77 -16.00 -14.79 -2.92
CA ALA A 77 -16.49 -15.80 -3.85
C ALA A 77 -17.70 -15.23 -4.58
N ALA A 78 -17.76 -15.42 -5.90
CA ALA A 78 -18.97 -15.10 -6.65
C ALA A 78 -20.13 -15.89 -6.01
N ALA A 79 -21.24 -15.22 -5.73
CA ALA A 79 -22.45 -15.92 -5.32
C ALA A 79 -22.94 -16.73 -6.54
N ASP A 80 -23.10 -18.04 -6.35
CA ASP A 80 -23.72 -18.94 -7.32
C ASP A 80 -25.21 -18.61 -7.56
#